data_AF-A0A4Q0T0C8-F1
#
_entry.id   AF-A0A4Q0T0C8-F1
#
_cell.length_a   1.000
_cell.length_b   1.000
_cell.length_c   1.000
_cell.angle_alpha   90.00
_cell.angle_beta   90.00
_cell.angle_gamma   90.00
#
_symmetry.space_group_name_H-M   'P 1'
#
loop_
_entity.id
_entity.type
_entity.pdbx_description
1 polymer ?
#
loop_
_entity_poly.entity_id
_entity_poly.type
_entity_poly.pdbx_seq_one_letter_code
_entity_poly.pdbx_strand_id
1 'polypeptide(L)'
;MLDFLRNGGRTSELSPEKTIQKTLALLKTDRQLERLLKVADSEPPRVRALLGALAEELGQHPGAQTRLRGSLNPLSRFDFGYFASLKHARKWQAKESPQS
;
A
#
# COMPACT_ATOMS: atom_id res chain seq x y z
N MET A 1 -12.97 -1.39 -0.29
CA MET A 1 -11.52 -1.77 -0.31
C MET A 1 -10.63 -0.57 -0.61
N LEU A 2 -10.85 0.17 -1.70
CA LEU A 2 -10.02 1.34 -2.01
C LEU A 2 -10.11 2.41 -0.91
N ASP A 3 -11.32 2.72 -0.41
CA ASP A 3 -11.52 3.65 0.71
C ASP A 3 -10.84 3.20 2.00
N PHE A 4 -10.71 1.89 2.21
CA PHE A 4 -9.99 1.35 3.35
C PHE A 4 -8.48 1.66 3.26
N LEU A 5 -7.90 1.54 2.06
CA LEU A 5 -6.50 1.92 1.79
C LEU A 5 -6.31 3.45 1.86
N ARG A 6 -7.30 4.22 1.36
CA ARG A 6 -7.34 5.70 1.50
C ARG A 6 -7.39 6.17 2.94
N ASN A 7 -7.82 5.33 3.88
CA ASN A 7 -7.76 5.60 5.32
C ASN A 7 -6.57 4.93 6.04
N GLY A 8 -5.66 4.28 5.30
CA GLY A 8 -4.47 3.64 5.87
C GLY A 8 -4.82 2.48 6.80
N GLY A 9 -5.95 1.80 6.57
CA GLY A 9 -6.40 0.66 7.36
C GLY A 9 -6.99 1.00 8.73
N ARG A 10 -7.05 2.29 9.11
CA ARG A 10 -7.45 2.76 10.44
C ARG A 10 -8.90 2.48 10.81
N THR A 11 -9.74 2.17 9.83
CA THR A 11 -11.13 1.77 10.08
C THR A 11 -11.27 0.28 10.37
N SER A 12 -10.16 -0.46 10.51
CA SER A 12 -10.20 -1.86 10.92
C SER A 12 -10.37 -1.98 12.43
N GLU A 13 -11.23 -2.90 12.83
CA GLU A 13 -11.39 -3.31 14.24
C GLU A 13 -10.29 -4.30 14.68
N LEU A 14 -9.41 -4.69 13.76
CA LEU A 14 -8.29 -5.60 14.03
C LEU A 14 -7.05 -4.82 14.44
N SER A 15 -6.12 -5.50 15.12
CA SER A 15 -4.78 -4.95 15.34
C SER A 15 -4.09 -4.63 14.01
N PRO A 16 -3.11 -3.70 13.97
CA PRO A 16 -2.40 -3.35 12.73
C PRO A 16 -1.81 -4.56 12.01
N GLU A 17 -1.21 -5.49 12.76
CA GLU A 17 -0.62 -6.71 12.19
C GLU A 17 -1.70 -7.62 11.56
N LYS A 18 -2.80 -7.89 12.27
CA LYS A 18 -3.92 -8.69 11.71
C LYS A 18 -4.57 -7.99 10.52
N THR A 19 -4.63 -6.65 10.55
CA THR A 19 -5.11 -5.83 9.44
C THR A 19 -4.25 -6.01 8.19
N ILE A 20 -2.93 -5.94 8.34
CA ILE A 20 -1.97 -6.21 7.26
C ILE A 20 -2.16 -7.61 6.71
N GLN A 21 -2.15 -8.64 7.57
CA GLN A 21 -2.24 -10.04 7.14
C GLN A 21 -3.53 -10.30 6.37
N LYS A 22 -4.67 -9.80 6.87
CA LYS A 22 -5.97 -9.95 6.20
C LYS A 22 -6.01 -9.19 4.87
N THR A 23 -5.42 -7.99 4.82
CA THR A 23 -5.33 -7.20 3.57
C THR A 23 -4.50 -7.92 2.52
N LEU A 24 -3.32 -8.43 2.90
CA LEU A 24 -2.47 -9.21 2.00
C LEU A 24 -3.19 -10.47 1.51
N ALA A 25 -3.88 -11.20 2.40
CA ALA A 25 -4.65 -12.38 2.01
C ALA A 25 -5.78 -12.05 1.00
N LEU A 26 -6.48 -10.93 1.18
CA LEU A 26 -7.52 -10.47 0.25
C LEU A 26 -6.95 -10.05 -1.11
N LEU A 27 -5.76 -9.45 -1.11
CA LEU A 27 -5.09 -8.96 -2.32
C LEU A 27 -4.26 -10.02 -3.03
N LYS A 28 -3.94 -11.14 -2.38
CA LYS A 28 -3.17 -12.24 -2.95
C LYS A 28 -3.79 -12.81 -4.23
N THR A 29 -5.11 -12.69 -4.37
CA THR A 29 -5.79 -13.00 -5.64
C THR A 29 -5.49 -11.90 -6.65
N ASP A 30 -4.70 -12.23 -7.67
CA ASP A 30 -4.19 -11.32 -8.71
C ASP A 30 -5.26 -10.35 -9.25
N ARG A 31 -6.46 -10.86 -9.55
CA ARG A 31 -7.59 -10.06 -10.04
C ARG A 31 -7.99 -8.89 -9.14
N GLN A 32 -7.91 -9.05 -7.82
CA GLN A 32 -8.34 -8.01 -6.88
C GLN A 32 -7.30 -6.88 -6.80
N LEU A 33 -6.01 -7.24 -6.75
CA LEU A 33 -4.93 -6.26 -6.77
C LEU A 33 -4.86 -5.56 -8.13
N GLU A 34 -4.98 -6.28 -9.23
CA GLU A 34 -5.00 -5.73 -10.60
C GLU A 34 -6.08 -4.65 -10.76
N ARG A 35 -7.30 -4.89 -10.24
CA ARG A 35 -8.40 -3.91 -10.27
C ARG A 35 -8.05 -2.61 -9.54
N LEU A 36 -7.36 -2.69 -8.41
CA LEU A 36 -6.93 -1.50 -7.66
C LEU A 36 -5.79 -0.78 -8.40
N LEU A 37 -4.86 -1.52 -8.99
CA LEU A 37 -3.74 -0.96 -9.76
C LEU A 37 -4.19 -0.22 -11.02
N LYS A 38 -5.31 -0.62 -11.63
CA LYS A 38 -5.91 0.05 -12.80
C LYS A 38 -6.39 1.45 -12.51
N VAL A 39 -6.90 1.71 -11.30
CA VAL A 39 -7.43 3.04 -10.90
C VAL A 39 -6.41 3.88 -10.12
N ALA A 40 -5.23 3.31 -9.83
CA ALA A 40 -4.25 3.92 -8.93
C ALA A 40 -3.73 5.29 -9.40
N ASP A 41 -3.66 5.56 -10.71
CA ASP A 41 -3.14 6.84 -11.22
C ASP A 41 -4.03 8.03 -10.82
N SER A 42 -5.32 7.80 -10.61
CA SER A 42 -6.28 8.81 -10.13
C SER A 42 -6.27 8.99 -8.62
N GLU A 43 -5.56 8.14 -7.89
CA GLU A 43 -5.49 8.20 -6.43
C GLU A 43 -4.46 9.21 -5.93
N PRO A 44 -4.55 9.68 -4.67
CA PRO A 44 -3.51 10.50 -4.07
C PRO A 44 -2.14 9.78 -4.04
N PRO A 45 -1.00 10.51 -4.07
CA PRO A 45 0.34 9.91 -4.07
C PRO A 45 0.58 8.90 -2.93
N ARG A 46 0.04 9.17 -1.73
CA ARG A 46 0.08 8.26 -0.58
C ARG A 46 -0.53 6.89 -0.89
N VAL A 47 -1.66 6.85 -1.60
CA VAL A 47 -2.37 5.61 -1.92
C VAL A 47 -1.66 4.86 -3.05
N ARG A 48 -1.13 5.56 -4.05
CA ARG A 48 -0.25 4.99 -5.08
C ARG A 48 0.96 4.29 -4.45
N ALA A 49 1.60 4.96 -3.50
CA ALA A 49 2.74 4.40 -2.78
C ALA A 49 2.36 3.16 -1.96
N LEU A 50 1.23 3.20 -1.26
CA LEU A 50 0.72 2.05 -0.49
C LEU A 50 0.37 0.87 -1.40
N LEU A 51 -0.28 1.10 -2.54
CA LEU A 51 -0.59 0.05 -3.52
C LEU A 51 0.69 -0.58 -4.10
N GLY A 52 1.71 0.24 -4.36
CA GLY A 52 3.02 -0.24 -4.75
C GLY A 52 3.67 -1.12 -3.69
N ALA A 53 3.61 -0.72 -2.42
CA ALA A 53 4.14 -1.51 -1.30
C ALA A 53 3.43 -2.86 -1.20
N LEU A 54 2.09 -2.87 -1.26
CA LEU A 54 1.30 -4.11 -1.21
C LEU A 54 1.59 -5.04 -2.39
N ALA A 55 1.76 -4.49 -3.60
CA ALA A 55 2.14 -5.28 -4.76
C ALA A 55 3.55 -5.89 -4.62
N GLU A 56 4.48 -5.14 -4.04
CA GLU A 56 5.85 -5.62 -3.79
C GLU A 56 5.90 -6.68 -2.70
N GLU A 57 5.14 -6.51 -1.60
CA GLU A 57 4.97 -7.53 -0.54
C GLU A 57 4.49 -8.87 -1.07
N LEU A 58 3.56 -8.83 -2.03
CA LEU A 58 2.97 -10.02 -2.65
C LEU A 58 3.83 -10.58 -3.80
N GLY A 59 4.91 -9.88 -4.20
CA GLY A 59 5.72 -10.26 -5.35
C GLY A 59 4.97 -10.19 -6.69
N GLN A 60 3.97 -9.31 -6.79
CA GLN A 60 3.05 -9.23 -7.93
C GLN A 60 3.18 -7.92 -8.72
N HIS A 61 2.81 -7.96 -10.01
CA HIS A 61 2.72 -6.80 -10.91
C HIS A 61 3.95 -5.87 -10.95
N PRO A 62 5.16 -6.37 -11.29
CA PRO A 62 6.37 -5.54 -11.35
C PRO A 62 6.25 -4.34 -12.31
N GLY A 63 5.53 -4.49 -13.42
CA GLY A 63 5.26 -3.36 -14.33
C GLY A 63 4.45 -2.23 -13.68
N ALA A 64 3.46 -2.58 -12.85
CA ALA A 64 2.69 -1.59 -12.11
C ALA A 64 3.52 -0.94 -11.00
N GLN A 65 4.40 -1.70 -10.34
CA GLN A 65 5.35 -1.15 -9.37
C GLN A 65 6.24 -0.07 -10.00
N THR A 66 6.82 -0.32 -11.18
CA THR A 66 7.66 0.66 -11.88
C THR A 66 6.89 1.92 -12.24
N ARG A 67 5.67 1.77 -12.81
CA ARG A 67 4.80 2.91 -13.15
C ARG A 67 4.43 3.75 -11.92
N LEU A 68 3.96 3.09 -10.86
CA LEU A 68 3.58 3.78 -9.62
C LEU A 68 4.77 4.51 -9.01
N ARG A 69 5.94 3.87 -8.99
CA ARG A 69 7.18 4.48 -8.51
C ARG A 69 7.51 5.77 -9.26
N GLY A 70 7.42 5.75 -10.58
CA GLY A 70 7.68 6.91 -11.44
C GLY A 70 6.69 8.07 -11.24
N SER A 71 5.48 7.77 -10.74
CA SER A 71 4.46 8.79 -10.45
C SER A 71 4.65 9.54 -9.12
N LEU A 72 5.57 9.07 -8.25
CA LEU A 72 5.80 9.63 -6.93
C LEU A 72 6.95 10.63 -6.96
N ASN A 73 6.80 11.74 -6.22
CA ASN A 73 7.91 12.63 -5.96
C ASN A 73 8.92 11.93 -5.01
N PRO A 74 10.21 11.84 -5.36
CA PRO A 74 11.22 11.12 -4.57
C PRO A 74 11.44 11.66 -3.15
N LEU A 75 11.18 12.96 -2.94
CA LEU A 75 11.35 13.63 -1.65
C LEU A 75 10.13 13.51 -0.73
N SER A 76 9.01 12.99 -1.24
CA SER A 76 7.80 12.81 -0.44
C SER A 76 7.97 11.72 0.62
N ARG A 77 7.24 11.86 1.72
CA ARG A 77 7.06 10.81 2.74
C ARG A 77 5.60 10.74 3.15
N PHE A 78 5.09 9.53 3.29
CA PHE A 78 3.66 9.27 3.41
C PHE A 78 3.32 8.51 4.69
N ASP A 79 2.24 8.92 5.36
CA ASP A 79 1.70 8.16 6.48
C ASP A 79 0.86 6.98 5.95
N PHE A 80 1.35 5.76 6.15
CA PHE A 80 0.68 4.53 5.72
C PHE A 80 -0.34 4.01 6.74
N GLY A 81 -0.46 4.64 7.91
CA GLY A 81 -1.29 4.15 9.00
C GLY A 81 -0.85 2.76 9.44
N TYR A 82 -1.79 1.82 9.51
CA TYR A 82 -1.50 0.46 9.95
C TYR A 82 -0.58 -0.31 9.02
N PHE A 83 -0.39 0.15 7.78
CA PHE A 83 0.50 -0.48 6.80
C PHE A 83 1.95 0.02 6.86
N ALA A 84 2.32 0.88 7.81
CA ALA A 84 3.67 1.41 7.92
C ALA A 84 4.72 0.34 8.33
N SER A 85 4.28 -0.81 8.87
CA SER A 85 5.14 -1.96 9.21
C SER A 85 5.29 -3.00 8.10
N LEU A 86 4.76 -2.76 6.89
CA LEU A 86 5.09 -3.62 5.73
C LEU A 86 6.61 -3.62 5.51
N LYS A 87 7.19 -4.78 5.18
CA LYS A 87 8.62 -4.95 4.87
C LYS A 87 9.11 -3.96 3.82
N HIS A 88 8.30 -3.66 2.81
CA HIS A 88 8.61 -2.75 1.71
C HIS A 88 8.07 -1.32 1.93
N ALA A 89 7.42 -1.01 3.07
CA ALA A 89 6.82 0.31 3.34
C ALA A 89 7.83 1.46 3.19
N ARG A 90 9.01 1.34 3.82
CA ARG A 90 10.07 2.35 3.76
C ARG A 90 10.57 2.57 2.33
N LYS A 91 10.73 1.48 1.56
CA LYS A 91 11.10 1.58 0.14
C LYS A 91 10.06 2.40 -0.60
N TRP A 92 8.78 2.28 -0.27
CA TRP A 92 7.66 3.06 -0.79
C TRP A 92 7.39 4.39 -0.05
N GLN A 93 8.43 5.00 0.52
CA GLN A 93 8.39 6.34 1.12
C GLN A 93 7.45 6.46 2.32
N ALA A 94 7.12 5.35 3.00
CA ALA A 94 6.40 5.43 4.26
C ALA A 94 7.21 6.22 5.30
N LYS A 95 6.52 7.03 6.10
CA LYS A 95 7.05 7.58 7.35
C LYS A 95 7.30 6.42 8.32
N GLU A 96 8.26 6.60 9.23
CA GLU A 96 8.49 5.63 10.28
C GLU A 96 7.26 5.50 11.18
N SER A 97 6.87 4.27 11.50
CA SER A 97 5.86 4.01 12.51
C SER A 97 6.37 4.49 13.87
N PRO A 98 5.63 5.32 14.62
CA PRO A 98 6.03 5.74 15.96
C PRO A 98 6.06 4.62 17.01
N GLN A 99 5.80 3.38 16.63
CA GLN A 99 5.77 2.21 17.51
C GLN A 99 6.71 1.15 16.94
N SER A 100 7.97 1.21 17.37
CA SER A 100 8.91 0.09 17.40
C SER A 100 9.16 -0.25 18.87
#